data_AF-A0A9P8JEY0-F1
#
_entry.id   AF-A0A9P8JEY0-F1
#
_cell.length_a   1.000
_cell.length_b   1.000
_cell.length_c   1.000
_cell.angle_alpha   90.00
_cell.angle_beta   90.00
_cell.angle_gamma   90.00
#
_symmetry.space_group_name_H-M   'P 1'
#
loop_
_entity.id
_entity.type
_entity.pdbx_description
1 polymer ?
#
loop_
_entity_poly.entity_id
_entity_poly.type
_entity_poly.pdbx_seq_one_letter_code
_entity_poly.pdbx_strand_id
1 'polypeptide(L)'
;MSNVLLFGDQTAEQYPLLRKVVLRTKNALVLNFLERTVVALRGEIAQLSRPQRDAIPDFMTLNNLVDLYYEKGLKLPHLESALVTIAQLGHYIGYFSEKTSELPPAANTRILALCTGSLAAAAVASARTLDELVTLGVETVRIAFRTGVRVNEARTALGQDLMSRESWSTIVTGINEQSAKEALNA
;
A
#
# COMPACT_ATOMS: atom_id res chain seq x y z
N MET A 1 -6.38 -19.39 -22.10
CA MET A 1 -6.21 -17.94 -21.93
C MET A 1 -5.55 -17.72 -20.58
N SER A 2 -4.50 -16.89 -20.49
CA SER A 2 -3.83 -16.60 -19.22
C SER A 2 -4.50 -15.41 -18.54
N ASN A 3 -4.73 -15.50 -17.23
CA ASN A 3 -5.22 -14.40 -16.42
C ASN A 3 -4.05 -13.48 -16.06
N VAL A 4 -4.26 -12.18 -16.19
CA VAL A 4 -3.26 -11.17 -15.81
C VAL A 4 -3.77 -10.42 -14.59
N LEU A 5 -2.99 -10.45 -13.51
CA LEU A 5 -3.22 -9.63 -12.32
C LEU A 5 -2.27 -8.44 -12.37
N LEU A 6 -2.81 -7.23 -12.27
CA LEU A 6 -2.04 -5.99 -12.29
C LEU A 6 -2.15 -5.28 -10.94
N PHE A 7 -1.00 -5.04 -10.31
CA PHE A 7 -0.89 -4.27 -9.08
C PHE A 7 -0.28 -2.90 -9.38
N GLY A 8 -1.04 -1.84 -9.12
CA GLY A 8 -0.61 -0.46 -9.37
C GLY A 8 0.37 0.08 -8.33
N ASP A 9 0.69 1.36 -8.45
CA ASP A 9 1.57 2.10 -7.55
C ASP A 9 0.79 3.17 -6.74
N GLN A 10 1.51 4.17 -6.23
CA GLN A 10 0.96 5.29 -5.45
C GLN A 10 0.39 6.44 -6.30
N THR A 11 0.44 6.36 -7.63
CA THR A 11 -0.03 7.45 -8.51
C THR A 11 -1.56 7.60 -8.50
N ALA A 12 -2.30 6.51 -8.26
CA ALA A 12 -3.75 6.53 -8.17
C ALA A 12 -4.26 6.96 -6.78
N GLU A 13 -5.44 7.56 -6.73
CA GLU A 13 -6.11 7.90 -5.48
C GLU A 13 -6.58 6.63 -4.75
N GLN A 14 -6.01 6.37 -3.56
CA GLN A 14 -6.27 5.14 -2.82
C GLN A 14 -7.51 5.20 -1.91
N TYR A 15 -8.01 6.40 -1.59
CA TYR A 15 -9.10 6.57 -0.62
C TYR A 15 -10.37 5.79 -0.99
N PRO A 16 -10.88 5.85 -2.23
CA PRO A 16 -12.08 5.08 -2.60
C PRO A 16 -11.86 3.57 -2.51
N LEU A 17 -10.64 3.09 -2.81
CA LEU A 17 -10.30 1.68 -2.72
C LEU A 17 -10.21 1.23 -1.27
N LEU A 18 -9.54 2.00 -0.41
CA LEU A 18 -9.44 1.73 1.02
C LEU A 18 -10.80 1.70 1.69
N ARG A 19 -11.65 2.71 1.42
CA ARG A 19 -13.03 2.79 1.93
C ARG A 19 -13.83 1.54 1.58
N LYS A 20 -13.73 1.05 0.34
CA LYS A 20 -14.38 -0.20 -0.06
C LYS A 20 -13.89 -1.41 0.73
N VAL A 21 -12.60 -1.49 1.05
CA VAL A 21 -12.04 -2.61 1.83
C VAL A 21 -12.47 -2.54 3.29
N VAL A 22 -12.31 -1.39 3.95
CA VAL A 22 -12.59 -1.24 5.39
C VAL A 22 -14.09 -1.33 5.72
N LEU A 23 -14.97 -1.11 4.73
CA LEU A 23 -16.42 -1.25 4.87
C LEU A 23 -16.93 -2.68 4.54
N ARG A 24 -16.06 -3.62 4.14
CA ARG A 24 -16.45 -5.04 3.93
C ARG A 24 -16.59 -5.80 5.26
N THR A 25 -17.50 -5.35 6.12
CA THR A 25 -17.71 -5.88 7.47
C THR A 25 -18.35 -7.27 7.52
N LYS A 26 -18.81 -7.82 6.39
CA LYS A 26 -19.40 -9.16 6.30
C LYS A 26 -18.43 -10.23 5.78
N ASN A 27 -17.21 -9.85 5.43
CA ASN A 27 -16.21 -10.75 4.90
C ASN A 27 -15.19 -11.11 5.98
N ALA A 28 -15.26 -12.32 6.52
CA ALA A 28 -14.45 -12.77 7.65
C ALA A 28 -12.94 -12.73 7.37
N LEU A 29 -12.51 -13.08 6.14
CA LEU A 29 -11.09 -13.07 5.77
C LEU A 29 -10.55 -11.63 5.67
N VAL A 30 -11.33 -10.71 5.11
CA VAL A 30 -10.96 -9.29 5.07
C VAL A 30 -10.91 -8.71 6.49
N LEU A 31 -11.90 -8.99 7.34
CA LEU A 31 -11.87 -8.56 8.73
C LEU A 31 -10.62 -9.06 9.47
N ASN A 32 -10.32 -10.35 9.36
CA ASN A 32 -9.13 -10.94 9.98
C ASN A 32 -7.84 -10.27 9.50
N PHE A 33 -7.72 -10.03 8.19
CA PHE A 33 -6.59 -9.32 7.61
C PHE A 33 -6.44 -7.90 8.15
N LEU A 34 -7.53 -7.13 8.21
CA LEU A 34 -7.50 -5.74 8.68
C LEU A 34 -7.18 -5.65 10.18
N GLU A 35 -7.77 -6.49 11.01
CA GLU A 35 -7.51 -6.53 12.46
C GLU A 35 -6.06 -6.86 12.77
N ARG A 36 -5.50 -7.90 12.12
CA ARG A 36 -4.09 -8.27 12.27
C ARG A 36 -3.16 -7.17 11.75
N THR A 37 -3.56 -6.48 10.68
CA THR A 37 -2.80 -5.35 10.13
C THR A 37 -2.78 -4.17 11.11
N VAL A 38 -3.89 -3.86 11.79
CA VAL A 38 -3.91 -2.82 12.84
C VAL A 38 -2.88 -3.13 13.92
N VAL A 39 -2.86 -4.36 14.44
CA VAL A 39 -1.90 -4.78 15.47
C VAL A 39 -0.47 -4.64 14.96
N ALA A 40 -0.18 -5.14 13.76
CA ALA A 40 1.14 -5.07 13.15
C ALA A 40 1.62 -3.63 12.94
N LEU A 41 0.77 -2.76 12.38
CA LEU A 41 1.11 -1.35 12.17
C LEU A 41 1.37 -0.61 13.48
N ARG A 42 0.55 -0.83 14.51
CA ARG A 42 0.80 -0.24 15.84
C ARG A 42 2.15 -0.68 16.41
N GLY A 43 2.52 -1.94 16.21
CA GLY A 43 3.84 -2.46 16.55
C GLY A 43 4.98 -1.73 15.82
N GLU A 44 4.85 -1.51 14.52
CA GLU A 44 5.85 -0.75 13.73
C GLU A 44 5.91 0.74 14.12
N ILE A 45 4.76 1.38 14.35
CA ILE A 45 4.67 2.79 14.75
C ILE A 45 5.33 3.01 16.11
N ALA A 46 5.21 2.06 17.03
CA ALA A 46 5.87 2.12 18.34
C ALA A 46 7.40 2.18 18.22
N GLN A 47 7.99 1.66 17.15
CA GLN A 47 9.43 1.67 16.91
C GLN A 47 9.94 2.96 16.25
N LEU A 48 9.06 3.87 15.83
CA LEU A 48 9.46 5.12 15.19
C LEU A 48 10.13 6.09 16.18
N SER A 49 10.88 7.04 15.63
CA SER A 49 11.29 8.23 16.39
C SER A 49 10.05 9.02 16.84
N ARG A 50 10.18 9.77 17.94
CA ARG A 50 9.06 10.54 18.50
C ARG A 50 8.43 11.52 17.49
N PRO A 51 9.19 12.33 16.72
CA PRO A 51 8.59 13.24 15.74
C PRO A 51 7.79 12.52 14.65
N GLN A 52 8.27 11.36 14.19
CA GLN A 52 7.57 10.57 13.18
C GLN A 52 6.31 9.92 13.74
N ARG A 53 6.36 9.41 14.98
CA ARG A 53 5.20 8.83 15.65
C ARG A 53 4.13 9.87 15.93
N ASP A 54 4.50 11.05 16.42
CA ASP A 54 3.58 12.16 16.74
C ASP A 54 2.88 12.71 15.47
N ALA A 55 3.44 12.47 14.28
CA ALA A 55 2.81 12.80 13.00
C ALA A 55 1.66 11.84 12.62
N ILE A 56 1.62 10.64 13.18
CA ILE A 56 0.59 9.63 12.90
C ILE A 56 -0.53 9.78 13.94
N PRO A 57 -1.81 9.89 13.53
CA PRO A 57 -2.91 9.95 14.47
C PRO A 57 -3.06 8.63 15.22
N ASP A 58 -3.52 8.68 16.48
CA ASP A 58 -3.95 7.46 17.18
C ASP A 58 -5.18 6.85 16.50
N PHE A 59 -5.20 5.54 16.38
CA PHE A 59 -6.31 4.81 15.73
C PHE A 59 -6.55 3.45 16.37
N MET A 60 -7.82 3.05 16.46
CA MET A 60 -8.23 1.73 16.96
C MET A 60 -8.59 0.75 15.84
N THR A 61 -9.01 1.28 14.69
CA THR A 61 -9.39 0.48 13.52
C THR A 61 -8.76 1.05 12.27
N LEU A 62 -8.66 0.21 11.24
CA LEU A 62 -8.10 0.61 9.96
C LEU A 62 -9.01 1.62 9.23
N ASN A 63 -10.33 1.54 9.43
CA ASN A 63 -11.27 2.56 8.95
C ASN A 63 -10.97 3.93 9.58
N ASN A 64 -10.78 3.97 10.90
CA ASN A 64 -10.47 5.20 11.62
C ASN A 64 -9.12 5.80 11.21
N LEU A 65 -8.08 4.97 11.00
CA LEU A 65 -6.81 5.43 10.45
C LEU A 65 -6.98 6.06 9.07
N VAL A 66 -7.74 5.43 8.18
CA VAL A 66 -7.99 5.94 6.82
C VAL A 66 -8.68 7.30 6.91
N ASP A 67 -9.76 7.44 7.66
CA ASP A 67 -10.47 8.73 7.76
C ASP A 67 -9.56 9.83 8.34
N LEU A 68 -8.85 9.56 9.45
CA LEU A 68 -7.95 10.53 10.08
C LEU A 68 -6.75 10.92 9.18
N TYR A 69 -6.20 9.96 8.43
CA TYR A 69 -5.10 10.22 7.51
C TYR A 69 -5.51 11.18 6.39
N TYR A 70 -6.66 10.93 5.76
CA TYR A 70 -7.14 11.76 4.65
C TYR A 70 -7.71 13.11 5.12
N GLU A 71 -8.31 13.19 6.31
CA GLU A 71 -8.74 14.45 6.92
C GLU A 71 -7.54 15.37 7.23
N LYS A 72 -6.45 14.81 7.78
CA LYS A 72 -5.23 15.57 8.10
C LYS A 72 -4.52 16.11 6.85
N GLY A 73 -4.61 15.39 5.73
CA GLY A 73 -4.01 15.78 4.46
C GLY A 73 -2.47 15.83 4.48
N LEU A 74 -1.82 15.22 5.47
CA LEU A 74 -0.37 15.13 5.56
C LEU A 74 0.12 13.88 4.83
N LYS A 75 1.08 14.05 3.93
CA LYS A 75 1.65 12.97 3.13
C LYS A 75 2.78 12.28 3.88
N LEU A 76 2.48 11.10 4.42
CA LEU A 76 3.42 10.29 5.21
C LEU A 76 3.82 9.04 4.41
N PRO A 77 5.06 8.96 3.86
CA PRO A 77 5.46 7.90 2.92
C PRO A 77 5.28 6.47 3.45
N HIS A 78 5.50 6.25 4.75
CA HIS A 78 5.27 4.96 5.42
C HIS A 78 3.80 4.57 5.48
N LEU A 79 2.89 5.51 5.73
CA LEU A 79 1.45 5.23 5.66
C LEU A 79 0.99 5.04 4.21
N GLU A 80 1.45 5.85 3.26
CA GLU A 80 1.06 5.68 1.85
C GLU A 80 1.47 4.31 1.30
N SER A 81 2.67 3.86 1.62
CA SER A 81 3.17 2.54 1.22
C SER A 81 2.35 1.40 1.84
N ALA A 82 2.05 1.51 3.13
CA ALA A 82 1.21 0.53 3.83
C ALA A 82 -0.23 0.51 3.29
N LEU A 83 -0.85 1.68 3.13
CA LEU A 83 -2.24 1.82 2.71
C LEU A 83 -2.48 1.31 1.28
N VAL A 84 -1.59 1.59 0.32
CA VAL A 84 -1.66 0.99 -1.03
C VAL A 84 -1.64 -0.54 -0.93
N THR A 85 -0.71 -1.08 -0.15
CA THR A 85 -0.55 -2.53 0.02
C THR A 85 -1.79 -3.16 0.65
N ILE A 86 -2.35 -2.52 1.69
CA ILE A 86 -3.61 -2.93 2.34
C ILE A 86 -4.77 -2.92 1.36
N ALA A 87 -4.91 -1.84 0.57
CA ALA A 87 -5.99 -1.73 -0.39
C ALA A 87 -5.92 -2.87 -1.42
N GLN A 88 -4.76 -3.09 -2.02
CA GLN A 88 -4.56 -4.10 -3.05
C GLN A 88 -4.81 -5.51 -2.53
N LEU A 89 -4.22 -5.87 -1.38
CA LEU A 89 -4.41 -7.19 -0.79
C LEU A 89 -5.83 -7.39 -0.25
N GLY A 90 -6.41 -6.39 0.39
CA GLY A 90 -7.78 -6.44 0.89
C GLY A 90 -8.82 -6.61 -0.21
N HIS A 91 -8.63 -5.95 -1.36
CA HIS A 91 -9.47 -6.18 -2.55
C HIS A 91 -9.29 -7.58 -3.12
N TYR A 92 -8.05 -8.07 -3.24
CA TYR A 92 -7.78 -9.42 -3.71
C TYR A 92 -8.45 -10.48 -2.82
N ILE A 93 -8.21 -10.41 -1.51
CA ILE A 93 -8.79 -11.32 -0.51
C ILE A 93 -10.31 -11.23 -0.55
N GLY A 94 -10.88 -10.02 -0.53
CA GLY A 94 -12.33 -9.82 -0.53
C GLY A 94 -13.00 -10.34 -1.80
N TYR A 95 -12.42 -10.08 -2.97
CA TYR A 95 -12.97 -10.55 -4.24
C TYR A 95 -12.97 -12.07 -4.34
N PHE A 96 -11.82 -12.71 -4.13
CA PHE A 96 -11.69 -14.15 -4.35
C PHE A 96 -12.25 -15.00 -3.21
N SER A 97 -12.47 -14.44 -2.02
CA SER A 97 -13.18 -15.15 -0.95
C SER A 97 -14.69 -15.22 -1.19
N GLU A 98 -15.27 -14.22 -1.88
CA GLU A 98 -16.68 -14.22 -2.29
C GLU A 98 -16.89 -15.00 -3.61
N LYS A 99 -15.86 -15.05 -4.46
CA LYS A 99 -15.88 -15.65 -5.79
C LYS A 99 -14.78 -16.70 -5.96
N THR A 100 -14.75 -17.69 -5.08
CA THR A 100 -13.69 -18.71 -5.04
C THR A 100 -13.54 -19.46 -6.38
N SER A 101 -14.63 -19.66 -7.11
CA SER A 101 -14.62 -20.29 -8.44
C SER A 101 -13.93 -19.47 -9.52
N GLU A 102 -13.75 -18.16 -9.30
CA GLU A 102 -13.06 -17.25 -10.22
C GLU A 102 -11.56 -17.13 -9.90
N LEU A 103 -11.07 -17.72 -8.79
CA LEU A 103 -9.65 -17.69 -8.42
C LEU A 103 -8.83 -18.43 -9.49
N PRO A 104 -7.91 -17.74 -10.21
CA PRO A 104 -7.24 -18.35 -11.33
C PRO A 104 -6.14 -19.31 -10.87
N PRO A 105 -6.00 -20.51 -11.48
CA PRO A 105 -4.92 -21.43 -11.16
C PRO A 105 -3.55 -20.79 -11.38
N ALA A 106 -2.61 -20.98 -10.46
CA ALA A 106 -1.28 -20.36 -10.51
C ALA A 106 -0.56 -20.57 -11.85
N ALA A 107 -0.65 -21.77 -12.45
CA ALA A 107 -0.05 -22.09 -13.75
C ALA A 107 -0.55 -21.17 -14.89
N ASN A 108 -1.80 -20.69 -14.79
CA ASN A 108 -2.49 -19.88 -15.78
C ASN A 108 -2.55 -18.38 -15.40
N THR A 109 -1.83 -17.97 -14.36
CA THR A 109 -1.79 -16.59 -13.90
C THR A 109 -0.45 -15.94 -14.22
N ARG A 110 -0.47 -14.68 -14.62
CA ARG A 110 0.70 -13.80 -14.75
C ARG A 110 0.47 -12.58 -13.88
N ILE A 111 1.48 -12.20 -13.11
CA ILE A 111 1.39 -11.08 -12.18
C ILE A 111 2.32 -9.98 -12.69
N LEU A 112 1.75 -8.79 -12.89
CA LEU A 112 2.47 -7.57 -13.25
C LEU A 112 2.29 -6.56 -12.11
N ALA A 113 3.32 -5.77 -11.86
CA ALA A 113 3.29 -4.82 -10.78
C ALA A 113 4.13 -3.58 -11.06
N LEU A 114 3.70 -2.45 -10.49
CA LEU A 114 4.38 -1.16 -10.58
C LEU A 114 4.78 -0.71 -9.18
N CYS A 115 6.05 -0.32 -9.00
CA CYS A 115 6.58 0.25 -7.75
C CYS A 115 6.09 -0.52 -6.50
N THR A 116 5.36 0.13 -5.60
CA THR A 116 4.81 -0.43 -4.36
C THR A 116 3.91 -1.65 -4.58
N GLY A 117 3.21 -1.73 -5.72
CA GLY A 117 2.40 -2.89 -6.08
C GLY A 117 3.19 -4.19 -6.17
N SER A 118 4.52 -4.10 -6.34
CA SER A 118 5.41 -5.27 -6.36
C SER A 118 5.38 -6.03 -5.03
N LEU A 119 5.13 -5.34 -3.92
CA LEU A 119 5.01 -5.96 -2.60
C LEU A 119 3.74 -6.82 -2.51
N ALA A 120 2.58 -6.26 -2.87
CA ALA A 120 1.32 -6.99 -2.89
C ALA A 120 1.35 -8.15 -3.89
N ALA A 121 1.91 -7.92 -5.08
CA ALA A 121 2.13 -8.93 -6.11
C ALA A 121 2.99 -10.09 -5.59
N ALA A 122 4.09 -9.80 -4.90
CA ALA A 122 4.97 -10.83 -4.33
C ALA A 122 4.24 -11.67 -3.27
N ALA A 123 3.42 -11.04 -2.41
CA ALA A 123 2.61 -11.75 -1.42
C ALA A 123 1.61 -12.71 -2.09
N VAL A 124 0.90 -12.24 -3.12
CA VAL A 124 -0.05 -13.04 -3.90
C VAL A 124 0.64 -14.19 -4.63
N ALA A 125 1.81 -13.94 -5.22
CA ALA A 125 2.60 -14.97 -5.91
C ALA A 125 3.10 -16.06 -4.95
N SER A 126 3.32 -15.71 -3.67
CA SER A 126 3.88 -16.61 -2.66
C SER A 126 2.82 -17.42 -1.92
N ALA A 127 1.58 -16.94 -1.87
CA ALA A 127 0.48 -17.60 -1.18
C ALA A 127 -0.18 -18.69 -2.05
N ARG A 128 -0.50 -19.84 -1.46
CA ARG A 128 -1.26 -20.92 -2.12
C ARG A 128 -2.75 -20.87 -1.81
N THR A 129 -3.13 -20.24 -0.70
CA THR A 129 -4.52 -20.06 -0.27
C THR A 129 -4.77 -18.62 0.18
N LEU A 130 -6.05 -18.22 0.28
CA LEU A 130 -6.41 -16.91 0.81
C LEU A 130 -6.05 -16.76 2.29
N ASP A 131 -6.17 -17.83 3.10
CA ASP A 131 -5.75 -17.83 4.50
C ASP A 131 -4.23 -17.63 4.66
N GLU A 132 -3.43 -18.29 3.82
CA GLU A 132 -1.98 -18.06 3.77
C GLU A 132 -1.67 -16.62 3.36
N LEU A 133 -2.41 -16.09 2.38
CA LEU A 133 -2.28 -14.70 1.93
C LEU A 133 -2.63 -13.70 3.03
N VAL A 134 -3.60 -13.98 3.91
CA VAL A 134 -3.89 -13.11 5.06
C VAL A 134 -2.64 -12.97 5.95
N THR A 135 -1.95 -14.09 6.22
CA THR A 135 -0.73 -14.07 7.05
C THR A 135 0.44 -13.39 6.36
N LEU A 136 0.73 -13.77 5.10
CA LEU A 136 1.80 -13.14 4.31
C LEU A 136 1.52 -11.67 4.05
N GLY A 137 0.25 -11.30 3.86
CA GLY A 137 -0.18 -9.95 3.61
C GLY A 137 0.11 -9.02 4.77
N VAL A 138 -0.10 -9.46 6.01
CA VAL A 138 0.24 -8.66 7.21
C VAL A 138 1.73 -8.36 7.26
N GLU A 139 2.59 -9.36 7.03
CA GLU A 139 4.05 -9.15 6.97
C GLU A 139 4.45 -8.25 5.79
N THR A 140 3.76 -8.37 4.66
CA THR A 140 3.98 -7.52 3.49
C THR A 140 3.63 -6.06 3.78
N VAL A 141 2.57 -5.81 4.55
CA VAL A 141 2.22 -4.45 5.01
C VAL A 141 3.30 -3.89 5.93
N ARG A 142 3.89 -4.71 6.82
CA ARG A 142 5.03 -4.27 7.64
C ARG A 142 6.24 -3.90 6.80
N ILE A 143 6.55 -4.72 5.78
CA ILE A 143 7.62 -4.42 4.82
C ILE A 143 7.33 -3.11 4.10
N ALA A 144 6.11 -2.92 3.59
CA ALA A 144 5.71 -1.68 2.91
C ALA A 144 5.84 -0.45 3.82
N PHE A 145 5.39 -0.57 5.08
CA PHE A 145 5.52 0.49 6.07
C PHE A 145 7.00 0.85 6.31
N ARG A 146 7.85 -0.15 6.58
CA ARG A 146 9.29 0.05 6.81
C ARG A 146 10.00 0.64 5.60
N THR A 147 9.65 0.20 4.39
CA THR A 147 10.16 0.81 3.16
C THR A 147 9.83 2.29 3.12
N GLY A 148 8.59 2.68 3.40
CA GLY A 148 8.22 4.09 3.45
C GLY A 148 8.86 4.86 4.61
N VAL A 149 9.25 4.20 5.73
CA VAL A 149 10.06 4.85 6.78
C VAL A 149 11.43 5.22 6.22
N ARG A 150 12.09 4.29 5.51
CA ARG A 150 13.38 4.56 4.86
C ARG A 150 13.29 5.65 3.79
N VAL A 151 12.21 5.65 3.00
CA VAL A 151 11.93 6.74 2.05
C VAL A 151 11.80 8.07 2.78
N ASN A 152 11.08 8.11 3.89
CA ASN A 152 10.91 9.34 4.67
C ASN A 152 12.23 9.82 5.31
N GLU A 153 13.09 8.90 5.77
CA GLU A 153 14.44 9.22 6.26
C GLU A 153 15.30 9.84 5.15
N ALA A 154 15.32 9.24 3.95
CA ALA A 154 16.04 9.78 2.81
C ALA A 154 15.51 11.17 2.40
N ARG A 155 14.18 11.32 2.35
CA ARG A 155 13.51 12.61 2.12
C ARG A 155 13.96 13.68 3.11
N THR A 156 14.00 13.32 4.40
CA THR A 156 14.41 14.25 5.47
C THR A 156 15.90 14.61 5.35
N ALA A 157 16.75 13.63 5.05
CA ALA A 157 18.19 13.84 4.86
C ALA A 157 18.52 14.76 3.67
N LEU A 158 17.66 14.77 2.65
CA LEU A 158 17.74 15.68 1.50
C LEU A 158 17.17 17.09 1.78
N GLY A 159 16.83 17.39 3.03
CA GLY A 159 16.51 18.75 3.49
C GLY A 159 15.03 19.14 3.41
N GLN A 160 14.13 18.19 3.13
CA GLN A 160 12.70 18.49 3.24
C GLN A 160 12.17 18.34 4.66
N ASP A 161 11.37 19.31 5.07
CA ASP A 161 10.60 19.25 6.30
C ASP A 161 9.59 18.08 6.27
N LEU A 162 9.41 17.44 7.43
CA LEU A 162 8.40 16.42 7.71
C LEU A 162 6.99 16.92 7.37
N MET A 163 6.75 18.22 7.53
CA MET A 163 5.46 18.85 7.25
C MET A 163 5.30 19.30 5.79
N SER A 164 6.32 19.16 4.94
CA SER A 164 6.20 19.52 3.52
C SER A 164 5.14 18.66 2.83
N ARG A 165 4.36 19.31 1.96
CA ARG A 165 3.32 18.69 1.14
C ARG A 165 3.72 18.60 -0.34
N GLU A 166 4.96 18.94 -0.66
CA GLU A 166 5.46 18.92 -2.03
C GLU A 166 5.61 17.50 -2.56
N SER A 167 5.30 17.32 -3.85
CA SER A 167 5.49 16.05 -4.53
C SER A 167 6.96 15.83 -4.89
N TRP A 168 7.42 14.58 -4.79
CA TRP A 168 8.75 14.12 -5.22
C TRP A 168 8.78 13.61 -6.65
N SER A 169 7.62 13.49 -7.28
CA SER A 169 7.48 13.01 -8.64
C SER A 169 6.44 13.85 -9.38
N THR A 170 6.62 13.92 -10.69
CA THR A 170 5.67 14.57 -11.59
C THR A 170 5.58 13.77 -12.89
N ILE A 171 4.44 13.86 -13.56
CA ILE A 171 4.23 13.25 -14.87
C ILE A 171 4.42 14.34 -15.93
N VAL A 172 5.38 14.13 -16.82
CA VAL A 172 5.60 15.00 -17.98
C VAL A 172 5.03 14.29 -19.22
N THR A 173 4.14 14.97 -19.93
CA THR A 173 3.48 14.42 -21.13
C THR A 173 3.93 15.16 -22.39
N GLY A 174 3.78 14.54 -23.56
CA GLY A 174 4.12 15.16 -24.85
C GLY A 174 5.62 15.20 -25.20
N ILE A 175 6.46 14.46 -24.46
CA ILE A 175 7.89 14.35 -24.69
C ILE A 175 8.31 12.87 -24.64
N ASN A 176 9.32 12.49 -25.41
CA ASN A 176 9.92 11.15 -25.32
C ASN A 176 11.02 11.12 -24.23
N GLU A 177 11.42 9.91 -23.83
CA GLU A 177 12.43 9.71 -22.77
C GLU A 177 13.76 10.42 -23.07
N GLN A 178 14.21 10.39 -24.32
CA GLN A 178 15.50 10.97 -24.71
C GLN A 178 15.49 12.49 -24.56
N SER A 179 14.48 13.16 -25.11
CA SER A 179 14.34 14.62 -25.01
C SER A 179 14.12 15.08 -23.56
N ALA A 180 13.43 14.28 -22.73
CA ALA A 180 13.29 14.57 -21.30
C ALA A 180 14.64 14.50 -20.56
N LYS A 181 15.48 13.51 -20.86
CA LYS A 181 16.83 13.40 -20.29
C LYS A 181 17.73 14.55 -20.72
N GLU A 182 17.66 14.96 -21.99
CA GLU A 182 18.41 16.12 -22.49
C GLU A 182 18.01 17.40 -21.75
N ALA A 183 16.71 17.62 -21.52
CA ALA A 183 16.22 18.78 -20.78
C ALA A 183 16.64 18.81 -19.30
N LEU A 184 16.76 17.65 -18.65
CA LEU A 184 17.20 17.55 -17.25
C LEU A 184 18.71 17.77 -17.05
N ASN A 185 19.50 17.57 -18.11
CA ASN A 185 20.95 17.73 -18.06
C ASN A 185 21.44 19.14 -18.48
N ALA A 186 20.53 19.99 -18.97
CA ALA A 186 20.81 21.36 -19.39
C ALA A 186 20.89 22.31 -18.18
#